data_AF-A0A1H5PUH3-F1
#
_entry.id   AF-A0A1H5PUH3-F1
#
_cell.length_a   1.000
_cell.length_b   1.000
_cell.length_c   1.000
_cell.angle_alpha   90.00
_cell.angle_beta   90.00
_cell.angle_gamma   90.00
#
_symmetry.space_group_name_H-M   'P 1'
#
loop_
_entity.id
_entity.type
_entity.pdbx_description
1 polymer ?
#
loop_
_entity_poly.entity_id
_entity_poly.type
_entity_poly.pdbx_seq_one_letter_code
_entity_poly.pdbx_strand_id
1 'polypeptide(L)'
;MTQSAAPPPTRGAVRSAVEAILRTCADLERRADEVAEQSRARAAQVTGEVARARSAALTAQIEALTHQLDADLRDRLSDLRRPYVTEIHALLALLAPWHGLAPLPPLPPSPAGGDLSDHFPAGFARIYVADLLTGVDGSTSLGREPAAATTAPSAGDLAVALAATRRAFAQEYADEGMRLIEDATCHAVQRHGAHLSDGAHLARLIWLKDPSGEYGWQVLPTGAVATAHRCGPVAGGFTSPEALVKPIEAVLERAHTQGGLDAFLTRAAGDATRIGIHVSADQAGLTPGDAAGYRGAGIGTKETRMDWSAARLYGLDQGRETVFAQAFDPIARGADPGATLAFKKAGGTWHLVTCFPVDVPGPTNERLEDLE
;
A
#
# COMPACT_ATOMS: atom_id res chain seq x y z
N MET A 1 -16.95 -38.60 21.93
CA MET A 1 -16.89 -37.18 21.55
C MET A 1 -15.97 -37.08 20.34
N THR A 2 -16.53 -36.96 19.14
CA THR A 2 -15.76 -36.73 17.92
C THR A 2 -15.37 -35.25 17.89
N GLN A 3 -14.08 -34.93 18.03
CA GLN A 3 -13.57 -33.61 17.70
C GLN A 3 -13.95 -33.34 16.24
N SER A 4 -14.85 -32.39 16.00
CA SER A 4 -15.06 -31.85 14.68
C SER A 4 -13.72 -31.32 14.18
N ALA A 5 -13.25 -31.82 13.04
CA ALA A 5 -12.02 -31.33 12.43
C ALA A 5 -12.14 -29.80 12.27
N ALA A 6 -11.08 -29.08 12.66
CA ALA A 6 -11.05 -27.64 12.46
C ALA A 6 -11.24 -27.34 10.96
N PRO A 7 -12.01 -26.30 10.60
CA PRO A 7 -12.14 -25.92 9.20
C PRO A 7 -10.77 -25.59 8.60
N PRO A 8 -10.56 -25.88 7.30
CA PRO A 8 -9.30 -25.57 6.65
C PRO A 8 -8.99 -24.06 6.75
N PRO A 9 -7.71 -23.66 6.85
CA PRO A 9 -7.34 -22.26 6.98
C PRO A 9 -7.78 -21.47 5.74
N THR A 10 -8.26 -20.25 5.96
CA THR A 10 -8.62 -19.35 4.85
C THR A 10 -7.35 -18.78 4.21
N ARG A 11 -7.42 -18.46 2.91
CA ARG A 11 -6.35 -17.75 2.17
C ARG A 11 -5.80 -16.54 2.92
N GLY A 12 -6.70 -15.71 3.47
CA GLY A 12 -6.34 -14.52 4.25
C GLY A 12 -5.62 -14.86 5.56
N ALA A 13 -6.04 -15.91 6.27
CA ALA A 13 -5.37 -16.36 7.48
C ALA A 13 -3.94 -16.84 7.19
N VAL A 14 -3.75 -17.60 6.10
CA VAL A 14 -2.42 -18.09 5.71
C VAL A 14 -1.49 -16.93 5.33
N ARG A 15 -1.93 -15.98 4.48
CA ARG A 15 -1.16 -14.77 4.15
C ARG A 15 -0.76 -13.96 5.39
N SER A 16 -1.70 -13.80 6.33
CA SER A 16 -1.45 -13.05 7.57
C SER A 16 -0.39 -13.74 8.43
N ALA A 17 -0.45 -15.07 8.53
CA ALA A 17 0.53 -15.86 9.26
C ALA A 17 1.93 -15.78 8.62
N VAL A 18 2.01 -15.88 7.28
CA VAL A 18 3.27 -15.69 6.53
C VAL A 18 3.87 -14.30 6.84
N GLU A 19 3.08 -13.23 6.80
CA GLU A 19 3.60 -11.89 7.11
C GLU A 19 4.09 -11.76 8.54
N ALA A 20 3.31 -12.27 9.50
CA ALA A 20 3.66 -12.17 10.91
C ALA A 20 4.98 -12.88 11.22
N ILE A 21 5.20 -14.07 10.65
CA ILE A 21 6.44 -14.81 10.83
C ILE A 21 7.61 -14.10 10.13
N LEU A 22 7.42 -13.63 8.88
CA LEU A 22 8.46 -12.89 8.15
C LEU A 22 8.87 -11.60 8.86
N ARG A 23 7.91 -10.84 9.39
CA ARG A 23 8.19 -9.64 10.18
C ARG A 23 8.94 -9.96 11.47
N THR A 24 8.55 -11.04 12.14
CA THR A 24 9.28 -11.54 13.32
C THR A 24 10.74 -11.89 12.95
N CYS A 25 10.97 -12.52 11.79
CA CYS A 25 12.32 -12.80 11.32
C CYS A 25 13.10 -11.51 11.05
N ALA A 26 12.54 -10.57 10.29
CA ALA A 26 13.17 -9.28 10.00
C ALA A 26 13.49 -8.49 11.29
N ASP A 27 12.60 -8.50 12.28
CA ASP A 27 12.83 -7.86 13.58
C ASP A 27 13.96 -8.52 14.36
N LEU A 28 14.07 -9.86 14.32
CA LEU A 28 15.18 -10.59 14.95
C LEU A 28 16.51 -10.27 14.27
N GLU A 29 16.53 -10.20 12.93
CA GLU A 29 17.72 -9.84 12.15
C GLU A 29 18.18 -8.43 12.50
N ARG A 30 17.27 -7.45 12.49
CA ARG A 30 17.57 -6.06 12.85
C ARG A 30 18.16 -5.94 14.26
N ARG A 31 17.54 -6.60 15.25
CA ARG A 31 18.05 -6.59 16.64
C ARG A 31 19.43 -7.21 16.75
N ALA A 32 19.70 -8.26 15.96
CA ALA A 32 21.01 -8.89 15.98
C ALA A 32 22.07 -8.00 15.32
N ASP A 33 21.73 -7.32 14.23
CA ASP A 33 22.60 -6.33 13.58
C ASP A 33 22.89 -5.15 14.51
N GLU A 34 21.88 -4.63 15.22
CA GLU A 34 22.06 -3.59 16.26
C GLU A 34 23.03 -4.05 17.37
N VAL A 35 22.91 -5.28 17.84
CA VAL A 35 23.83 -5.86 18.84
C VAL A 35 25.24 -6.03 18.28
N ALA A 36 25.38 -6.46 17.02
CA ALA A 36 26.65 -6.60 16.34
C ALA A 36 27.34 -5.24 16.16
N GLU A 37 26.60 -4.21 15.73
CA GLU A 37 27.08 -2.84 15.62
C GLU A 37 27.54 -2.27 16.96
N GLN A 38 26.74 -2.43 18.02
CA GLN A 38 27.13 -2.01 19.37
C GLN A 38 28.38 -2.73 19.86
N SER A 39 28.51 -4.03 19.56
CA SER A 39 29.69 -4.83 19.93
C SER A 39 30.94 -4.36 19.19
N ARG A 40 30.84 -4.11 17.87
CA ARG A 40 31.93 -3.55 17.06
C ARG A 40 32.35 -2.16 17.52
N ALA A 41 31.41 -1.29 17.86
CA ALA A 41 31.70 0.05 18.38
C ALA A 41 32.46 -0.02 19.72
N ARG A 42 32.05 -0.90 20.64
CA ARG A 42 32.76 -1.14 21.91
C ARG A 42 34.16 -1.73 21.68
N ALA A 43 34.28 -2.71 20.80
CA ALA A 43 35.58 -3.30 20.45
C ALA A 43 36.53 -2.26 19.85
N ALA A 44 36.04 -1.37 18.97
CA ALA A 44 36.82 -0.28 18.41
C ALA A 44 37.30 0.71 19.49
N GLN A 45 36.45 1.05 20.47
CA GLN A 45 36.84 1.88 21.60
C GLN A 45 37.97 1.23 22.43
N VAL A 46 37.79 -0.03 22.82
CA VAL A 46 38.79 -0.78 23.62
C VAL A 46 40.09 -0.93 22.82
N THR A 47 39.99 -1.23 21.52
CA THR A 47 41.15 -1.32 20.62
C THR A 47 41.91 0.01 20.56
N GLY A 48 41.20 1.13 20.48
CA GLY A 48 41.80 2.46 20.52
C GLY A 48 42.49 2.78 21.85
N GLU A 49 41.93 2.36 22.98
CA GLU A 49 42.54 2.51 24.31
C GLU A 49 43.80 1.63 24.46
N VAL A 50 43.75 0.38 24.00
CA VAL A 50 44.89 -0.56 24.00
C VAL A 50 46.00 -0.13 23.05
N ALA A 51 45.65 0.40 21.88
CA ALA A 51 46.62 0.93 20.92
C ALA A 51 47.37 2.14 21.50
N ARG A 52 46.70 3.02 22.27
CA ARG A 52 47.36 4.12 23.02
C ARG A 52 48.34 3.59 24.09
N ALA A 53 48.05 2.43 24.67
CA ALA A 53 48.96 1.71 25.56
C ALA A 53 50.09 0.94 24.81
N ARG A 54 50.18 1.08 23.48
CA ARG A 54 51.24 0.52 22.60
C ARG A 54 51.34 -1.01 22.58
N SER A 55 50.23 -1.73 22.80
CA SER A 55 50.21 -3.20 22.71
C SER A 55 49.61 -3.68 21.39
N ALA A 56 50.44 -3.83 20.36
CA ALA A 56 50.00 -4.33 19.04
C ALA A 56 49.43 -5.76 19.09
N ALA A 57 49.98 -6.62 19.96
CA ALA A 57 49.51 -7.99 20.12
C ALA A 57 48.09 -8.06 20.70
N LEU A 58 47.77 -7.20 21.68
CA LEU A 58 46.44 -7.17 22.28
C LEU A 58 45.40 -6.54 21.34
N THR A 59 45.79 -5.52 20.56
CA THR A 59 44.96 -4.99 19.46
C THR A 59 44.57 -6.08 18.45
N ALA A 60 45.54 -6.86 17.96
CA ALA A 60 45.26 -7.95 17.01
C ALA A 60 44.38 -9.05 17.61
N GLN A 61 44.53 -9.35 18.91
CA GLN A 61 43.66 -10.30 19.60
C GLN A 61 42.21 -9.80 19.73
N ILE A 62 42.00 -8.51 20.03
CA ILE A 62 40.66 -7.92 20.12
C ILE A 62 39.97 -7.92 18.75
N GLU A 63 40.70 -7.58 17.68
CA GLU A 63 40.18 -7.65 16.31
C GLU A 63 39.78 -9.08 15.92
N ALA A 64 40.62 -10.07 16.21
CA ALA A 64 40.32 -11.48 15.95
C ALA A 64 39.09 -11.97 16.74
N LEU A 65 38.97 -11.63 18.02
CA LEU A 65 37.81 -11.96 18.85
C LEU A 65 36.53 -11.31 18.33
N THR A 66 36.62 -10.08 17.83
CA THR A 66 35.47 -9.36 17.24
C THR A 66 35.00 -10.05 15.97
N HIS A 67 35.94 -10.44 15.08
CA HIS A 67 35.61 -11.22 13.89
C HIS A 67 34.99 -12.58 14.21
N GLN A 68 35.49 -13.28 15.23
CA GLN A 68 34.92 -14.54 15.68
C GLN A 68 33.51 -14.35 16.25
N LEU A 69 33.29 -13.31 17.06
CA LEU A 69 31.96 -13.00 17.61
C LEU A 69 30.95 -12.69 16.50
N ASP A 70 31.34 -11.93 15.47
CA ASP A 70 30.49 -11.65 14.30
C ASP A 70 30.12 -12.93 13.54
N ALA A 71 31.09 -13.85 13.37
CA ALA A 71 30.84 -15.14 12.73
C ALA A 71 29.90 -16.02 13.55
N ASP A 72 30.16 -16.16 14.86
CA ASP A 72 29.33 -16.94 15.78
C ASP A 72 27.89 -16.41 15.85
N LEU A 73 27.72 -15.08 15.82
CA LEU A 73 26.41 -14.45 15.81
C LEU A 73 25.65 -14.77 14.51
N ARG A 74 26.29 -14.65 13.35
CA ARG A 74 25.68 -14.98 12.06
C ARG A 74 25.28 -16.46 11.97
N ASP A 75 26.15 -17.36 12.44
CA ASP A 75 25.87 -18.80 12.44
C ASP A 75 24.66 -19.12 13.34
N ARG A 76 24.63 -18.55 14.55
CA ARG A 76 23.47 -18.70 15.45
C ARG A 76 22.19 -18.14 14.87
N LEU A 77 22.22 -16.99 14.21
CA LEU A 77 21.05 -16.43 13.53
C LEU A 77 20.56 -17.35 12.40
N SER A 78 21.47 -17.90 11.60
CA SER A 78 21.14 -18.86 10.55
C SER A 78 20.41 -20.08 11.12
N ASP A 79 20.92 -20.64 12.22
CA ASP A 79 20.26 -21.77 12.90
C ASP A 79 18.89 -21.39 13.49
N LEU A 80 18.75 -20.18 14.05
CA LEU A 80 17.48 -19.67 14.58
C LEU A 80 16.43 -19.40 13.49
N ARG A 81 16.85 -19.05 12.26
CA ARG A 81 15.94 -18.81 11.12
C ARG A 81 15.29 -20.09 10.59
N ARG A 82 15.99 -21.23 10.67
CA ARG A 82 15.56 -22.51 10.08
C ARG A 82 14.11 -22.93 10.38
N PRO A 83 13.63 -22.92 11.65
CA PRO A 83 12.22 -23.24 11.93
C PRO A 83 11.24 -22.27 11.27
N TYR A 84 11.56 -20.98 11.22
CA TYR A 84 10.70 -19.98 10.59
C TYR A 84 10.63 -20.13 9.07
N VAL A 85 11.78 -20.36 8.41
CA VAL A 85 11.84 -20.64 6.96
C VAL A 85 11.00 -21.88 6.62
N THR A 86 11.11 -22.93 7.45
CA THR A 86 10.34 -24.17 7.27
C THR A 86 8.83 -23.90 7.37
N GLU A 87 8.41 -23.16 8.40
CA GLU A 87 7.00 -22.82 8.61
C GLU A 87 6.46 -21.92 7.49
N ILE A 88 7.20 -20.88 7.10
CA ILE A 88 6.82 -20.00 5.98
C ILE A 88 6.68 -20.81 4.69
N HIS A 89 7.59 -21.73 4.40
CA HIS A 89 7.51 -22.59 3.21
C HIS A 89 6.27 -23.49 3.23
N ALA A 90 5.94 -24.08 4.38
CA ALA A 90 4.72 -24.87 4.54
C ALA A 90 3.45 -24.02 4.33
N LEU A 91 3.41 -22.80 4.87
CA LEU A 91 2.30 -21.87 4.65
C LEU A 91 2.22 -21.40 3.20
N LEU A 92 3.35 -21.14 2.53
CA LEU A 92 3.37 -20.83 1.10
C LEU A 92 2.92 -22.01 0.24
N ALA A 93 3.19 -23.25 0.67
CA ALA A 93 2.70 -24.45 0.00
C ALA A 93 1.17 -24.58 0.11
N LEU A 94 0.58 -24.11 1.22
CA LEU A 94 -0.87 -23.95 1.32
C LEU A 94 -1.38 -22.84 0.39
N LEU A 95 -0.59 -21.78 0.17
CA LEU A 95 -0.99 -20.67 -0.71
C LEU A 95 -0.97 -21.00 -2.21
N ALA A 96 0.01 -21.81 -2.64
CA ALA A 96 0.28 -22.11 -4.05
C ALA A 96 -0.97 -22.61 -4.84
N PRO A 97 -1.81 -23.53 -4.32
CA PRO A 97 -3.02 -23.97 -5.00
C PRO A 97 -4.04 -22.87 -5.32
N TRP A 98 -4.18 -21.82 -4.49
CA TRP A 98 -5.10 -20.70 -4.80
C TRP A 98 -4.64 -19.87 -6.01
N HIS A 99 -3.39 -20.04 -6.43
CA HIS A 99 -2.81 -19.39 -7.60
C HIS A 99 -2.64 -20.34 -8.79
N GLY A 100 -3.18 -21.57 -8.70
CA GLY A 100 -3.09 -22.58 -9.77
C GLY A 100 -1.69 -23.15 -9.97
N LEU A 101 -0.83 -23.07 -8.93
CA LEU A 101 0.55 -23.53 -9.00
C LEU A 101 0.68 -25.00 -8.57
N ALA A 102 1.70 -25.67 -9.10
CA ALA A 102 2.13 -26.99 -8.64
C ALA A 102 2.65 -26.94 -7.19
N PRO A 103 2.75 -28.10 -6.50
CA PRO A 103 3.39 -28.17 -5.19
C PRO A 103 4.78 -27.53 -5.20
N LEU A 104 5.11 -26.81 -4.12
CA LEU A 104 6.39 -26.13 -4.04
C LEU A 104 7.54 -27.14 -4.01
N PRO A 105 8.67 -26.84 -4.68
CA PRO A 105 9.89 -27.61 -4.51
C PRO A 105 10.32 -27.66 -3.04
N PRO A 106 11.06 -28.70 -2.60
CA PRO A 106 11.62 -28.74 -1.26
C PRO A 106 12.53 -27.54 -1.01
N LEU A 107 12.70 -27.17 0.26
CA LEU A 107 13.63 -26.13 0.65
C LEU A 107 15.06 -26.49 0.19
N PRO A 108 15.80 -25.54 -0.41
CA PRO A 108 17.21 -25.75 -0.70
C PRO A 108 18.01 -25.94 0.59
N PRO A 109 19.22 -26.54 0.53
CA PRO A 109 20.14 -26.48 1.65
C PRO A 109 20.40 -25.02 2.03
N SER A 110 20.41 -24.73 3.33
CA SER A 110 20.57 -23.37 3.84
C SER A 110 21.84 -22.76 3.27
N PRO A 111 21.78 -21.64 2.54
CA PRO A 111 22.98 -20.99 2.03
C PRO A 111 23.82 -20.48 3.21
N ALA A 112 25.15 -20.54 3.07
CA ALA A 112 26.06 -19.95 4.04
C ALA A 112 26.06 -18.43 3.86
N GLY A 113 25.22 -17.74 4.66
CA GLY A 113 24.92 -16.32 4.46
C GLY A 113 23.94 -16.08 3.31
N GLY A 114 23.49 -14.83 3.18
CA GLY A 114 22.49 -14.41 2.18
C GLY A 114 21.20 -13.87 2.80
N ASP A 115 20.36 -13.29 1.95
CA ASP A 115 19.11 -12.68 2.38
C ASP A 115 18.09 -13.78 2.76
N LEU A 116 17.10 -13.45 3.60
CA LEU A 116 16.08 -14.41 4.01
C LEU A 116 15.35 -15.04 2.80
N SER A 117 15.18 -14.29 1.71
CA SER A 117 14.53 -14.79 0.49
C SER A 117 15.32 -15.91 -0.22
N ASP A 118 16.65 -15.95 -0.09
CA ASP A 118 17.51 -16.95 -0.74
C ASP A 118 17.32 -18.36 -0.18
N HIS A 119 16.74 -18.47 1.01
CA HIS A 119 16.42 -19.73 1.67
C HIS A 119 15.21 -20.43 1.03
N PHE A 120 14.50 -19.77 0.11
CA PHE A 120 13.34 -20.32 -0.58
C PHE A 120 13.68 -20.76 -2.01
N PRO A 121 13.02 -21.82 -2.52
CA PRO A 121 13.21 -22.27 -3.89
C PRO A 121 12.84 -21.15 -4.87
N ALA A 122 13.58 -21.09 -6.00
CA ALA A 122 13.32 -20.11 -7.05
C ALA A 122 11.88 -20.23 -7.59
N GLY A 123 11.32 -19.11 -8.04
CA GLY A 123 9.92 -19.00 -8.47
C GLY A 123 9.03 -18.41 -7.37
N PHE A 124 7.81 -18.92 -7.26
CA PHE A 124 6.75 -18.34 -6.41
C PHE A 124 7.22 -18.04 -4.98
N ALA A 125 7.75 -19.03 -4.25
CA ALA A 125 8.08 -18.86 -2.84
C ALA A 125 9.13 -17.74 -2.61
N ARG A 126 10.22 -17.75 -3.38
CA ARG A 126 11.26 -16.71 -3.29
C ARG A 126 10.73 -15.33 -3.66
N ILE A 127 10.00 -15.21 -4.78
CA ILE A 127 9.43 -13.93 -5.24
C ILE A 127 8.46 -13.38 -4.20
N TYR A 128 7.62 -14.25 -3.62
CA TYR A 128 6.63 -13.88 -2.61
C TYR A 128 7.29 -13.35 -1.34
N VAL A 129 8.31 -14.05 -0.83
CA VAL A 129 9.07 -13.62 0.35
C VAL A 129 9.81 -12.31 0.08
N ALA A 130 10.46 -12.19 -1.08
CA ALA A 130 11.16 -10.97 -1.47
C ALA A 130 10.21 -9.76 -1.56
N ASP A 131 9.02 -9.91 -2.16
CA ASP A 131 8.01 -8.85 -2.26
C ASP A 131 7.55 -8.39 -0.87
N LEU A 132 7.37 -9.32 0.07
CA LEU A 132 7.02 -8.97 1.44
C LEU A 132 8.14 -8.23 2.17
N LEU A 133 9.38 -8.70 2.03
CA LEU A 133 10.55 -8.11 2.70
C LEU A 133 10.87 -6.70 2.18
N THR A 134 10.64 -6.44 0.89
CA THR A 134 11.00 -5.17 0.20
C THR A 134 10.50 -3.90 0.88
N GLY A 135 9.50 -3.97 1.76
CA GLY A 135 9.25 -2.83 2.65
C GLY A 135 8.63 -3.20 3.97
N VAL A 136 9.18 -4.22 4.63
CA VAL A 136 8.91 -4.47 6.05
C VAL A 136 9.27 -3.24 6.88
N ASP A 137 10.47 -2.68 6.71
CA ASP A 137 10.97 -1.59 7.57
C ASP A 137 10.26 -0.25 7.39
N GLY A 138 9.68 0.00 6.21
CA GLY A 138 8.91 1.22 5.91
C GLY A 138 7.40 1.04 5.99
N SER A 139 6.93 -0.11 6.46
CA SER A 139 5.50 -0.39 6.53
C SER A 139 4.92 -0.04 7.90
N THR A 140 3.69 0.45 7.86
CA THR A 140 2.89 0.78 9.02
C THR A 140 1.60 -0.02 8.99
N SER A 141 0.91 0.00 10.11
CA SER A 141 -0.44 -0.52 10.21
C SER A 141 -1.24 0.33 11.17
N LEU A 142 -2.54 0.08 11.24
CA LEU A 142 -3.44 0.84 12.08
C LEU A 142 -4.27 -0.12 12.90
N GLY A 143 -4.16 -0.04 14.22
CA GLY A 143 -5.04 -0.79 15.12
C GLY A 143 -6.50 -0.35 14.98
N ARG A 144 -7.42 -1.23 15.36
CA ARG A 144 -8.88 -0.98 15.28
C ARG A 144 -9.32 0.25 16.07
N GLU A 145 -8.76 0.48 17.25
CA GLU A 145 -9.11 1.62 18.12
C GLU A 145 -8.70 2.97 17.49
N PRO A 146 -7.45 3.17 17.05
CA PRO A 146 -7.08 4.35 16.26
C PRO A 146 -7.93 4.53 14.99
N ALA A 147 -8.25 3.44 14.29
CA ALA A 147 -9.13 3.50 13.11
C ALA A 147 -10.55 3.96 13.49
N ALA A 148 -11.09 3.48 14.62
CA ALA A 148 -12.39 3.92 15.13
C ALA A 148 -12.37 5.40 15.53
N ALA A 149 -11.28 5.87 16.15
CA ALA A 149 -11.10 7.26 16.56
C ALA A 149 -10.91 8.25 15.40
N THR A 150 -10.56 7.77 14.20
CA THR A 150 -10.42 8.62 13.01
C THR A 150 -11.79 9.15 12.56
N THR A 151 -12.07 10.44 12.73
CA THR A 151 -13.35 11.04 12.35
C THR A 151 -13.34 11.56 10.92
N ALA A 152 -14.52 11.55 10.28
CA ALA A 152 -14.70 12.27 9.02
C ALA A 152 -14.48 13.78 9.23
N PRO A 153 -14.00 14.52 8.21
CA PRO A 153 -13.92 15.97 8.28
C PRO A 153 -15.27 16.60 8.60
N SER A 154 -15.25 17.73 9.31
CA SER A 154 -16.48 18.47 9.58
C SER A 154 -17.04 19.07 8.28
N ALA A 155 -18.34 19.43 8.29
CA ALA A 155 -18.93 20.17 7.19
C ALA A 155 -18.20 21.51 6.92
N GLY A 156 -17.63 22.13 7.96
CA GLY A 156 -16.80 23.33 7.84
C GLY A 156 -15.49 23.07 7.10
N ASP A 157 -14.80 21.99 7.43
CA ASP A 157 -13.55 21.59 6.73
C ASP A 157 -13.82 21.30 5.25
N LEU A 158 -14.93 20.61 4.96
CA LEU A 158 -15.35 20.34 3.59
C LEU A 158 -15.68 21.63 2.83
N ALA A 159 -16.39 22.57 3.43
CA ALA A 159 -16.69 23.86 2.82
C ALA A 159 -15.42 24.67 2.53
N VAL A 160 -14.44 24.65 3.44
CA VAL A 160 -13.12 25.27 3.23
C VAL A 160 -12.38 24.61 2.06
N ALA A 161 -12.39 23.28 1.99
CA ALA A 161 -11.75 22.52 0.91
C ALA A 161 -12.40 22.81 -0.46
N LEU A 162 -13.73 22.86 -0.54
CA LEU A 162 -14.46 23.22 -1.77
C LEU A 162 -14.15 24.66 -2.21
N ALA A 163 -14.12 25.61 -1.28
CA ALA A 163 -13.76 27.00 -1.58
C ALA A 163 -12.31 27.14 -2.07
N ALA A 164 -11.38 26.36 -1.50
CA ALA A 164 -10.00 26.31 -1.98
C ALA A 164 -9.90 25.68 -3.37
N THR A 165 -10.64 24.60 -3.62
CA THR A 165 -10.70 23.93 -4.93
C THR A 165 -11.23 24.87 -6.01
N ARG A 166 -12.29 25.65 -5.73
CA ARG A 166 -12.79 26.67 -6.65
C ARG A 166 -11.75 27.72 -7.02
N ARG A 167 -10.91 28.14 -6.05
CA ARG A 167 -9.84 29.12 -6.29
C ARG A 167 -8.66 28.53 -7.08
N ALA A 168 -8.47 27.22 -7.02
CA ALA A 168 -7.39 26.54 -7.71
C ALA A 168 -7.66 26.37 -9.21
N PHE A 169 -8.93 26.27 -9.63
CA PHE A 169 -9.28 26.24 -11.04
C PHE A 169 -8.88 27.53 -11.77
N ALA A 170 -8.39 27.38 -12.99
CA ALA A 170 -8.35 28.43 -13.99
C ALA A 170 -9.76 29.00 -14.20
N GLN A 171 -9.82 30.33 -14.40
CA GLN A 171 -11.08 31.06 -14.45
C GLN A 171 -12.06 30.51 -15.48
N GLU A 172 -11.55 30.01 -16.62
CA GLU A 172 -12.36 29.46 -17.70
C GLU A 172 -13.03 28.11 -17.37
N TYR A 173 -12.45 27.33 -16.45
CA TYR A 173 -12.94 26.00 -16.07
C TYR A 173 -13.66 25.98 -14.72
N ALA A 174 -13.52 27.02 -13.90
CA ALA A 174 -13.96 27.03 -12.51
C ALA A 174 -15.45 26.70 -12.32
N ASP A 175 -16.35 27.23 -13.15
CA ASP A 175 -17.78 26.99 -13.00
C ASP A 175 -18.19 25.56 -13.41
N GLU A 176 -17.66 25.06 -14.53
CA GLU A 176 -17.95 23.69 -14.98
C GLU A 176 -17.27 22.64 -14.09
N GLY A 177 -16.02 22.87 -13.71
CA GLY A 177 -15.27 22.02 -12.78
C GLY A 177 -15.94 21.94 -11.42
N MET A 178 -16.37 23.07 -10.85
CA MET A 178 -17.10 23.05 -9.57
C MET A 178 -18.48 22.40 -9.70
N ARG A 179 -19.19 22.58 -10.81
CA ARG A 179 -20.45 21.85 -11.08
C ARG A 179 -20.23 20.33 -11.03
N LEU A 180 -19.12 19.82 -11.55
CA LEU A 180 -18.77 18.40 -11.47
C LEU A 180 -18.43 17.94 -10.04
N ILE A 181 -17.72 18.77 -9.27
CA ILE A 181 -17.27 18.45 -7.92
C ILE A 181 -18.42 18.52 -6.90
N GLU A 182 -19.33 19.49 -7.05
CA GLU A 182 -20.47 19.71 -6.16
C GLU A 182 -21.66 18.80 -6.48
N ASP A 183 -21.62 18.07 -7.59
CA ASP A 183 -22.62 17.05 -7.91
C ASP A 183 -22.69 16.00 -6.79
N ALA A 184 -23.91 15.64 -6.38
CA ALA A 184 -24.13 14.71 -5.29
C ALA A 184 -23.55 13.30 -5.53
N THR A 185 -23.24 12.96 -6.78
CA THR A 185 -22.59 11.68 -7.13
C THR A 185 -21.06 11.74 -7.06
N CYS A 186 -20.49 12.94 -6.94
CA CYS A 186 -19.05 13.15 -6.91
C CYS A 186 -18.50 13.03 -5.48
N HIS A 187 -17.42 12.25 -5.35
CA HIS A 187 -16.72 12.06 -4.08
C HIS A 187 -15.22 12.39 -4.18
N ALA A 188 -14.81 13.13 -5.21
CA ALA A 188 -13.40 13.47 -5.45
C ALA A 188 -12.81 14.21 -4.24
N VAL A 189 -13.46 15.27 -3.78
CA VAL A 189 -12.99 16.05 -2.62
C VAL A 189 -13.16 15.23 -1.34
N GLN A 190 -14.34 14.65 -1.11
CA GLN A 190 -14.71 13.97 0.14
C GLN A 190 -13.87 12.71 0.43
N ARG A 191 -13.30 12.07 -0.60
CA ARG A 191 -12.51 10.83 -0.45
C ARG A 191 -11.06 10.96 -0.89
N HIS A 192 -10.69 12.00 -1.63
CA HIS A 192 -9.36 12.16 -2.22
C HIS A 192 -8.81 13.59 -2.16
N GLY A 193 -9.48 14.52 -1.46
CA GLY A 193 -9.03 15.90 -1.31
C GLY A 193 -7.95 16.08 -0.24
N ALA A 194 -7.18 17.16 -0.38
CA ALA A 194 -6.03 17.51 0.48
C ALA A 194 -6.33 17.75 1.96
N HIS A 195 -7.60 17.91 2.32
CA HIS A 195 -8.02 18.11 3.71
C HIS A 195 -8.12 16.79 4.50
N LEU A 196 -8.01 15.64 3.83
CA LEU A 196 -8.02 14.33 4.46
C LEU A 196 -6.65 14.02 5.07
N SER A 197 -6.65 13.50 6.30
CA SER A 197 -5.42 13.14 6.98
C SER A 197 -4.85 11.81 6.48
N ASP A 198 -3.55 11.61 6.66
CA ASP A 198 -2.89 10.32 6.45
C ASP A 198 -3.57 9.19 7.24
N GLY A 199 -4.01 9.48 8.46
CA GLY A 199 -4.78 8.53 9.29
C GLY A 199 -6.10 8.11 8.64
N ALA A 200 -6.80 9.03 7.97
CA ALA A 200 -8.03 8.73 7.23
C ALA A 200 -7.75 7.84 6.01
N HIS A 201 -6.69 8.10 5.25
CA HIS A 201 -6.29 7.24 4.13
C HIS A 201 -5.82 5.86 4.59
N LEU A 202 -5.09 5.77 5.70
CA LEU A 202 -4.66 4.50 6.28
C LEU A 202 -5.85 3.69 6.84
N ALA A 203 -6.79 4.35 7.53
CA ALA A 203 -8.04 3.72 8.00
C ALA A 203 -8.91 3.25 6.82
N ARG A 204 -8.97 4.02 5.73
CA ARG A 204 -9.63 3.60 4.49
C ARG A 204 -8.98 2.36 3.89
N LEU A 205 -7.65 2.31 3.83
CA LEU A 205 -6.93 1.20 3.23
C LEU A 205 -7.07 -0.09 4.04
N ILE A 206 -6.81 -0.02 5.36
CA ILE A 206 -6.74 -1.20 6.23
C ILE A 206 -8.13 -1.63 6.68
N TRP A 207 -8.97 -0.69 7.12
CA TRP A 207 -10.24 -0.98 7.76
C TRP A 207 -11.46 -0.74 6.87
N LEU A 208 -11.27 -0.34 5.61
CA LEU A 208 -12.35 0.06 4.71
C LEU A 208 -13.27 1.12 5.35
N LYS A 209 -12.70 2.04 6.13
CA LYS A 209 -13.44 3.17 6.68
C LYS A 209 -13.59 4.25 5.62
N ASP A 210 -14.80 4.71 5.35
CA ASP A 210 -15.03 5.80 4.39
C ASP A 210 -14.57 7.12 5.00
N PRO A 211 -13.60 7.85 4.39
CA PRO A 211 -13.15 9.13 4.91
C PRO A 211 -14.25 10.18 4.99
N SER A 212 -15.27 10.08 4.13
CA SER A 212 -16.40 11.02 4.13
C SER A 212 -17.42 10.75 5.24
N GLY A 213 -17.41 9.55 5.82
CA GLY A 213 -18.42 9.10 6.78
C GLY A 213 -19.79 8.75 6.16
N GLU A 214 -19.96 8.83 4.84
CA GLU A 214 -21.21 8.50 4.16
C GLU A 214 -21.54 7.00 4.29
N TYR A 215 -20.56 6.13 4.06
CA TYR A 215 -20.72 4.70 4.31
C TYR A 215 -20.45 4.38 5.78
N GLY A 216 -21.46 3.78 6.42
CA GLY A 216 -21.37 3.31 7.80
C GLY A 216 -20.20 2.35 8.00
N TRP A 217 -19.44 2.60 9.07
CA TRP A 217 -18.37 1.75 9.57
C TRP A 217 -18.61 1.48 11.04
N GLN A 218 -18.71 0.22 11.43
CA GLN A 218 -19.03 -0.16 12.80
C GLN A 218 -18.24 -1.38 13.27
N VAL A 219 -17.81 -1.34 14.53
CA VAL A 219 -17.30 -2.51 15.23
C VAL A 219 -18.48 -3.27 15.82
N LEU A 220 -18.62 -4.54 15.46
CA LEU A 220 -19.65 -5.44 15.94
C LEU A 220 -19.30 -5.98 17.35
N PRO A 221 -20.27 -6.52 18.11
CA PRO A 221 -19.99 -7.14 19.41
C PRO A 221 -18.99 -8.30 19.37
N THR A 222 -18.87 -8.98 18.23
CA THR A 222 -17.86 -10.04 17.99
C THR A 222 -16.44 -9.49 17.82
N GLY A 223 -16.28 -8.17 17.76
CA GLY A 223 -15.04 -7.48 17.42
C GLY A 223 -14.85 -7.25 15.91
N ALA A 224 -15.59 -7.97 15.07
CA ALA A 224 -15.57 -7.82 13.62
C ALA A 224 -15.97 -6.41 13.17
N VAL A 225 -15.62 -6.04 11.94
CA VAL A 225 -15.92 -4.73 11.37
C VAL A 225 -16.88 -4.86 10.19
N ALA A 226 -18.03 -4.17 10.28
CA ALA A 226 -18.97 -4.06 9.18
C ALA A 226 -18.81 -2.71 8.48
N THR A 227 -18.72 -2.76 7.15
CA THR A 227 -18.55 -1.59 6.27
C THR A 227 -19.14 -1.87 4.89
N ALA A 228 -19.82 -0.87 4.33
CA ALA A 228 -20.30 -0.89 2.94
C ALA A 228 -19.26 -0.31 1.96
N HIS A 229 -18.22 0.35 2.47
CA HIS A 229 -17.20 0.97 1.64
C HIS A 229 -16.31 -0.07 0.95
N ARG A 230 -15.82 0.30 -0.23
CA ARG A 230 -14.86 -0.50 -1.00
C ARG A 230 -13.65 0.35 -1.33
N CYS A 231 -12.48 -0.22 -1.10
CA CYS A 231 -11.21 0.38 -1.44
C CYS A 231 -10.27 -0.74 -1.93
N GLY A 232 -9.50 -0.45 -2.96
CA GLY A 232 -8.48 -1.37 -3.47
C GLY A 232 -7.32 -1.56 -2.49
N PRO A 233 -6.18 -2.10 -2.96
CA PRO A 233 -4.96 -2.24 -2.17
C PRO A 233 -4.13 -0.94 -2.14
N VAL A 234 -4.68 0.17 -2.65
CA VAL A 234 -4.08 1.51 -2.62
C VAL A 234 -5.16 2.49 -2.20
N ALA A 235 -4.82 3.41 -1.30
CA ALA A 235 -5.69 4.51 -0.87
C ALA A 235 -4.85 5.77 -0.72
N GLY A 236 -5.32 6.88 -1.27
CA GLY A 236 -4.64 8.16 -1.18
C GLY A 236 -5.48 9.27 -1.76
N GLY A 237 -4.90 10.45 -1.84
CA GLY A 237 -5.52 11.65 -2.36
C GLY A 237 -4.49 12.61 -2.93
N PHE A 238 -4.99 13.73 -3.42
CA PHE A 238 -4.16 14.86 -3.81
C PHE A 238 -3.71 15.63 -2.58
N THR A 239 -2.49 16.16 -2.59
CA THR A 239 -1.91 16.90 -1.46
C THR A 239 -2.29 18.38 -1.46
N SER A 240 -2.86 18.87 -2.55
CA SER A 240 -3.34 20.25 -2.70
C SER A 240 -4.61 20.32 -3.56
N PRO A 241 -5.44 21.37 -3.40
CA PRO A 241 -6.52 21.66 -4.34
C PRO A 241 -6.03 21.84 -5.78
N GLU A 242 -4.87 22.45 -5.98
CA GLU A 242 -4.22 22.64 -7.28
C GLU A 242 -3.91 21.30 -7.95
N ALA A 243 -3.39 20.32 -7.20
CA ALA A 243 -3.15 18.98 -7.72
C ALA A 243 -4.44 18.25 -8.12
N LEU A 244 -5.55 18.46 -7.39
CA LEU A 244 -6.85 17.85 -7.71
C LEU A 244 -7.46 18.43 -8.99
N VAL A 245 -7.37 19.75 -9.21
CA VAL A 245 -8.03 20.39 -10.36
C VAL A 245 -7.31 20.11 -11.68
N LYS A 246 -5.98 20.04 -11.67
CA LYS A 246 -5.12 19.73 -12.84
C LYS A 246 -5.68 18.65 -13.79
N PRO A 247 -5.97 17.40 -13.34
CA PRO A 247 -6.52 16.37 -14.22
C PRO A 247 -7.96 16.63 -14.67
N ILE A 248 -8.75 17.38 -13.89
CA ILE A 248 -10.11 17.80 -14.28
C ILE A 248 -10.03 18.84 -15.39
N GLU A 249 -9.14 19.82 -15.26
CA GLU A 249 -8.89 20.84 -16.27
C GLU A 249 -8.40 20.23 -17.58
N ALA A 250 -7.46 19.27 -17.55
CA ALA A 250 -7.00 18.59 -18.75
C ALA A 250 -8.16 17.91 -19.53
N VAL A 251 -9.13 17.33 -18.82
CA VAL A 251 -10.33 16.75 -19.46
C VAL A 251 -11.27 17.84 -19.99
N LEU A 252 -11.48 18.92 -19.23
CA LEU A 252 -12.36 20.03 -19.64
C LEU A 252 -11.79 20.77 -20.86
N GLU A 253 -10.48 21.04 -20.87
CA GLU A 253 -9.76 21.63 -22.00
C GLU A 253 -9.99 20.79 -23.26
N ARG A 254 -9.71 19.48 -23.18
CA ARG A 254 -9.96 18.57 -24.30
C ARG A 254 -11.42 18.59 -24.73
N ALA A 255 -12.35 18.49 -23.78
CA ALA A 255 -13.78 18.46 -24.07
C ALA A 255 -14.28 19.77 -24.73
N HIS A 256 -13.76 20.93 -24.34
CA HIS A 256 -14.15 22.23 -24.92
C HIS A 256 -13.78 22.33 -26.40
N THR A 257 -12.63 21.80 -26.81
CA THR A 257 -12.26 21.70 -28.24
C THR A 257 -13.18 20.77 -29.04
N GLN A 258 -14.03 20.02 -28.35
CA GLN A 258 -14.77 18.87 -28.83
C GLN A 258 -16.29 18.97 -28.65
N GLY A 259 -16.79 20.20 -28.44
CA GLY A 259 -18.22 20.49 -28.31
C GLY A 259 -18.76 20.37 -26.88
N GLY A 260 -17.88 20.36 -25.88
CA GLY A 260 -18.22 20.31 -24.46
C GLY A 260 -18.18 18.89 -23.86
N LEU A 261 -18.27 18.83 -22.53
CA LEU A 261 -18.05 17.60 -21.75
C LEU A 261 -19.01 16.47 -22.10
N ASP A 262 -20.32 16.73 -22.20
CA ASP A 262 -21.29 15.68 -22.48
C ASP A 262 -21.13 15.07 -23.88
N ALA A 263 -20.78 15.89 -24.87
CA ALA A 263 -20.52 15.44 -26.24
C ALA A 263 -19.24 14.61 -26.31
N PHE A 264 -18.17 15.08 -25.66
CA PHE A 264 -16.91 14.37 -25.52
C PHE A 264 -17.11 12.99 -24.86
N LEU A 265 -17.71 12.94 -23.67
CA LEU A 265 -17.92 11.69 -22.94
C LEU A 265 -18.87 10.73 -23.66
N THR A 266 -19.90 11.24 -24.35
CA THR A 266 -20.81 10.39 -25.12
C THR A 266 -20.11 9.74 -26.32
N ARG A 267 -19.20 10.45 -27.00
CA ARG A 267 -18.39 9.83 -28.06
C ARG A 267 -17.40 8.82 -27.49
N ALA A 268 -16.65 9.21 -26.47
CA ALA A 268 -15.64 8.36 -25.84
C ALA A 268 -16.22 7.06 -25.28
N ALA A 269 -17.39 7.12 -24.64
CA ALA A 269 -17.99 5.94 -24.00
C ALA A 269 -18.79 5.04 -24.96
N GLY A 270 -19.14 5.53 -26.15
CA GLY A 270 -20.09 4.85 -27.03
C GLY A 270 -21.42 4.53 -26.33
N ASP A 271 -21.79 3.25 -26.30
CA ASP A 271 -23.02 2.78 -25.64
C ASP A 271 -22.87 2.57 -24.12
N ALA A 272 -21.67 2.73 -23.57
CA ALA A 272 -21.44 2.54 -22.14
C ALA A 272 -22.07 3.67 -21.31
N THR A 273 -22.58 3.31 -20.13
CA THR A 273 -23.11 4.28 -19.15
C THR A 273 -22.08 4.69 -18.09
N ARG A 274 -20.84 4.19 -18.24
CA ARG A 274 -19.70 4.47 -17.36
C ARG A 274 -18.44 4.49 -18.18
N ILE A 275 -17.54 5.41 -17.85
CA ILE A 275 -16.22 5.49 -18.45
C ILE A 275 -15.23 5.94 -17.38
N GLY A 276 -14.06 5.30 -17.34
CA GLY A 276 -12.91 5.81 -16.61
C GLY A 276 -11.97 6.46 -17.62
N ILE A 277 -11.53 7.69 -17.36
CA ILE A 277 -10.53 8.38 -18.15
C ILE A 277 -9.26 8.49 -17.31
N HIS A 278 -8.18 7.92 -17.80
CA HIS A 278 -6.85 8.13 -17.29
C HIS A 278 -6.25 9.38 -17.93
N VAL A 279 -5.79 10.30 -17.09
CA VAL A 279 -4.98 11.44 -17.50
C VAL A 279 -3.58 11.20 -16.95
N SER A 280 -2.60 11.06 -17.84
CA SER A 280 -1.20 10.86 -17.41
C SER A 280 -0.71 12.04 -16.59
N ALA A 281 0.27 11.80 -15.72
CA ALA A 281 0.86 12.85 -14.89
C ALA A 281 1.41 14.00 -15.75
N ASP A 282 2.05 13.69 -16.87
CA ASP A 282 2.58 14.68 -17.81
C ASP A 282 1.47 15.57 -18.41
N GLN A 283 0.38 14.96 -18.88
CA GLN A 283 -0.75 15.73 -19.44
C GLN A 283 -1.47 16.59 -18.40
N ALA A 284 -1.63 16.08 -17.17
CA ALA A 284 -2.23 16.83 -16.09
C ALA A 284 -1.26 17.87 -15.49
N GLY A 285 0.04 17.82 -15.80
CA GLY A 285 1.06 18.61 -15.13
C GLY A 285 1.23 18.24 -13.64
N LEU A 286 0.97 16.97 -13.28
CA LEU A 286 1.19 16.44 -11.94
C LEU A 286 2.68 16.14 -11.73
N THR A 287 3.17 16.43 -10.54
CA THR A 287 4.58 16.23 -10.15
C THR A 287 4.68 15.40 -8.87
N PRO A 288 5.85 14.76 -8.59
CA PRO A 288 6.10 14.14 -7.29
C PRO A 288 5.75 15.07 -6.13
N GLY A 289 4.96 14.58 -5.18
CA GLY A 289 4.42 15.36 -4.07
C GLY A 289 3.01 15.90 -4.28
N ASP A 290 2.45 15.88 -5.51
CA ASP A 290 1.05 16.26 -5.78
C ASP A 290 0.03 15.22 -5.30
N ALA A 291 0.49 14.00 -5.00
CA ALA A 291 -0.32 12.93 -4.45
C ALA A 291 0.39 12.26 -3.27
N ALA A 292 -0.41 11.76 -2.32
CA ALA A 292 0.09 10.99 -1.20
C ALA A 292 -0.95 9.97 -0.73
N GLY A 293 -0.47 8.94 -0.05
CA GLY A 293 -1.31 7.92 0.55
C GLY A 293 -0.53 6.69 0.91
N TYR A 294 -1.19 5.54 0.74
CA TYR A 294 -0.70 4.25 1.18
C TYR A 294 -1.02 3.18 0.14
N ARG A 295 -0.08 2.26 -0.02
CA ARG A 295 -0.26 0.99 -0.73
C ARG A 295 -0.12 -0.16 0.24
N GLY A 296 -0.79 -1.29 -0.02
CA GLY A 296 -0.55 -2.53 0.72
C GLY A 296 0.92 -2.95 0.68
N ALA A 297 1.46 -3.45 1.79
CA ALA A 297 2.80 -4.03 1.83
C ALA A 297 2.83 -5.39 1.10
N GLY A 298 3.87 -5.63 0.31
CA GLY A 298 4.03 -6.84 -0.51
C GLY A 298 2.82 -7.09 -1.42
N ILE A 299 2.59 -6.16 -2.35
CA ILE A 299 1.55 -6.27 -3.40
C ILE A 299 2.16 -6.12 -4.81
N GLY A 300 3.46 -6.35 -4.95
CA GLY A 300 4.21 -6.16 -6.19
C GLY A 300 3.81 -7.13 -7.30
N THR A 301 3.13 -8.23 -6.95
CA THR A 301 2.57 -9.20 -7.90
C THR A 301 1.05 -9.27 -7.81
N LYS A 302 0.40 -9.85 -8.81
CA LYS A 302 -1.05 -10.08 -8.79
C LYS A 302 -1.43 -11.00 -7.64
N GLU A 303 -0.65 -12.06 -7.42
CA GLU A 303 -0.83 -13.08 -6.41
C GLU A 303 -0.76 -12.47 -5.01
N THR A 304 0.32 -11.73 -4.72
CA THR A 304 0.53 -11.10 -3.41
C THR A 304 -0.51 -10.01 -3.12
N ARG A 305 -0.96 -9.26 -4.14
CA ARG A 305 -2.06 -8.28 -4.05
C ARG A 305 -3.41 -8.93 -3.71
N MET A 306 -3.74 -10.05 -4.34
CA MET A 306 -4.97 -10.79 -4.05
C MET A 306 -4.93 -11.39 -2.64
N ASP A 307 -3.78 -11.92 -2.23
CA ASP A 307 -3.60 -12.46 -0.88
C ASP A 307 -3.67 -11.36 0.19
N TRP A 308 -3.05 -10.20 -0.05
CA TRP A 308 -3.16 -9.02 0.83
C TRP A 308 -4.63 -8.60 1.01
N SER A 309 -5.40 -8.56 -0.09
CA SER A 309 -6.83 -8.23 -0.02
C SER A 309 -7.62 -9.27 0.78
N ALA A 310 -7.31 -10.57 0.62
CA ALA A 310 -7.93 -11.63 1.40
C ALA A 310 -7.55 -11.56 2.88
N ALA A 311 -6.29 -11.25 3.21
CA ALA A 311 -5.83 -11.04 4.58
C ALA A 311 -6.53 -9.85 5.23
N ARG A 312 -6.73 -8.75 4.50
CA ARG A 312 -7.49 -7.58 4.99
C ARG A 312 -8.93 -7.97 5.34
N LEU A 313 -9.63 -8.65 4.43
CA LEU A 313 -11.02 -9.08 4.67
C LEU A 313 -11.11 -10.04 5.86
N TYR A 314 -10.14 -10.94 5.99
CA TYR A 314 -10.03 -11.81 7.15
C TYR A 314 -9.80 -11.00 8.45
N GLY A 315 -8.98 -9.95 8.43
CA GLY A 315 -8.80 -9.05 9.58
C GLY A 315 -10.06 -8.33 9.99
N LEU A 316 -10.85 -7.85 9.01
CA LEU A 316 -12.16 -7.24 9.26
C LEU A 316 -13.12 -8.23 9.94
N ASP A 317 -13.21 -9.46 9.43
CA ASP A 317 -14.07 -10.51 9.97
C ASP A 317 -13.66 -10.94 11.40
N GLN A 318 -12.36 -10.96 11.67
CA GLN A 318 -11.82 -11.35 12.98
C GLN A 318 -11.64 -10.17 13.95
N GLY A 319 -11.89 -8.93 13.50
CA GLY A 319 -11.70 -7.74 14.33
C GLY A 319 -10.25 -7.46 14.71
N ARG A 320 -9.28 -7.89 13.89
CA ARG A 320 -7.85 -7.84 14.20
C ARG A 320 -7.05 -7.29 13.03
N GLU A 321 -5.90 -6.73 13.35
CA GLU A 321 -4.95 -6.23 12.38
C GLU A 321 -4.22 -7.40 11.69
N THR A 322 -4.30 -7.46 10.35
CA THR A 322 -3.78 -8.59 9.57
C THR A 322 -2.98 -8.19 8.34
N VAL A 323 -2.93 -6.90 8.03
CA VAL A 323 -2.26 -6.37 6.85
C VAL A 323 -1.54 -5.08 7.21
N PHE A 324 -0.48 -4.80 6.47
CA PHE A 324 0.32 -3.60 6.60
C PHE A 324 0.26 -2.79 5.32
N ALA A 325 0.59 -1.51 5.43
CA ALA A 325 0.62 -0.54 4.36
C ALA A 325 1.97 0.18 4.33
N GLN A 326 2.31 0.79 3.21
CA GLN A 326 3.52 1.59 3.02
C GLN A 326 3.11 2.96 2.48
N ALA A 327 3.73 4.02 3.00
CA ALA A 327 3.57 5.35 2.43
C ALA A 327 3.96 5.33 0.94
N PHE A 328 3.10 5.94 0.13
CA PHE A 328 3.18 5.82 -1.32
C PHE A 328 2.70 7.10 -1.99
N ASP A 329 3.58 7.66 -2.82
CA ASP A 329 3.24 8.68 -3.81
C ASP A 329 3.11 7.98 -5.17
N PRO A 330 1.88 7.84 -5.71
CA PRO A 330 1.66 7.21 -7.00
C PRO A 330 2.27 7.98 -8.17
N ILE A 331 2.47 9.30 -8.05
CA ILE A 331 3.07 10.12 -9.10
C ILE A 331 4.59 9.93 -9.14
N ALA A 332 5.24 9.86 -7.97
CA ALA A 332 6.68 9.66 -7.89
C ALA A 332 7.15 8.22 -8.18
N ARG A 333 6.33 7.22 -7.84
CA ARG A 333 6.73 5.79 -7.82
C ARG A 333 5.91 4.91 -8.75
N GLY A 334 4.94 5.47 -9.48
CA GLY A 334 4.11 4.72 -10.41
C GLY A 334 4.84 4.33 -11.69
N ALA A 335 4.39 3.26 -12.32
CA ALA A 335 4.92 2.80 -13.60
C ALA A 335 4.31 3.55 -14.79
N ASP A 336 3.07 4.01 -14.65
CA ASP A 336 2.32 4.84 -15.60
C ASP A 336 1.47 5.82 -14.76
N PRO A 337 2.12 6.80 -14.11
CA PRO A 337 1.49 7.65 -13.10
C PRO A 337 0.49 8.64 -13.71
N GLY A 338 -0.55 8.97 -12.96
CA GLY A 338 -1.54 9.96 -13.37
C GLY A 338 -2.74 10.04 -12.43
N ALA A 339 -3.89 10.39 -12.99
CA ALA A 339 -5.17 10.40 -12.29
C ALA A 339 -6.25 9.67 -13.09
N THR A 340 -7.17 9.01 -12.40
CA THR A 340 -8.38 8.46 -13.01
C THR A 340 -9.58 9.33 -12.65
N LEU A 341 -10.28 9.81 -13.68
CA LEU A 341 -11.60 10.40 -13.55
C LEU A 341 -12.65 9.37 -13.96
N ALA A 342 -13.54 9.00 -13.04
CA ALA A 342 -14.62 8.08 -13.33
C ALA A 342 -15.92 8.85 -13.54
N PHE A 343 -16.57 8.65 -14.69
CA PHE A 343 -17.85 9.27 -15.02
C PHE A 343 -18.96 8.22 -15.11
N LYS A 344 -20.19 8.66 -14.86
CA LYS A 344 -21.41 7.86 -15.00
C LYS A 344 -22.49 8.68 -15.70
N LYS A 345 -23.18 8.06 -16.65
CA LYS A 345 -24.36 8.65 -17.31
C LYS A 345 -25.62 8.35 -16.50
N ALA A 346 -26.36 9.38 -16.13
CA ALA A 346 -27.66 9.28 -15.46
C ALA A 346 -28.61 10.34 -16.02
N GLY A 347 -29.85 9.97 -16.34
CA GLY A 347 -30.82 10.91 -16.92
C GLY A 347 -30.36 11.57 -18.23
N GLY A 348 -29.48 10.92 -18.99
CA GLY A 348 -28.91 11.46 -20.23
C GLY A 348 -27.69 12.37 -20.06
N THR A 349 -27.34 12.75 -18.83
CA THR A 349 -26.21 13.64 -18.51
C THR A 349 -25.06 12.85 -17.91
N TRP A 350 -23.81 13.27 -18.15
CA TRP A 350 -22.64 12.69 -17.49
C TRP A 350 -22.32 13.39 -16.18
N HIS A 351 -22.04 12.58 -15.16
CA HIS A 351 -21.65 13.03 -13.83
C HIS A 351 -20.28 12.48 -13.49
N LEU A 352 -19.42 13.34 -12.92
CA LEU A 352 -18.17 12.90 -12.32
C LEU A 352 -18.48 12.15 -11.03
N VAL A 353 -18.06 10.89 -10.93
CA VAL A 353 -18.21 10.07 -9.73
C VAL A 353 -17.04 10.28 -8.77
N THR A 354 -15.83 10.35 -9.32
CA THR A 354 -14.61 10.59 -8.54
C THR A 354 -13.43 10.96 -9.44
N CYS A 355 -12.44 11.62 -8.86
CA CYS A 355 -11.11 11.85 -9.42
C CYS A 355 -10.08 11.45 -8.35
N PHE A 356 -9.11 10.60 -8.70
CA PHE A 356 -8.08 10.16 -7.75
C PHE A 356 -6.76 9.82 -8.45
N PRO A 357 -5.62 10.04 -7.76
CA PRO A 357 -4.31 9.71 -8.32
C PRO A 357 -4.09 8.18 -8.37
N VAL A 358 -3.39 7.72 -9.40
CA VAL A 358 -3.08 6.30 -9.64
C VAL A 358 -1.65 6.13 -10.12
N ASP A 359 -1.07 4.98 -9.80
CA ASP A 359 0.29 4.59 -10.21
C ASP A 359 0.34 3.88 -11.57
N VAL A 360 -0.79 3.27 -11.96
CA VAL A 360 -1.06 2.64 -13.25
C VAL A 360 -2.56 2.80 -13.54
N PRO A 361 -2.98 3.06 -14.79
CA PRO A 361 -4.39 3.07 -15.15
C PRO A 361 -5.07 1.72 -14.89
N GLY A 362 -6.36 1.77 -14.54
CA GLY A 362 -7.20 0.58 -14.51
C GLY A 362 -7.32 -0.04 -15.92
N PRO A 363 -7.48 -1.36 -16.04
CA PRO A 363 -7.51 -2.05 -17.34
C PRO A 363 -8.73 -1.68 -18.21
N THR A 364 -9.72 -0.99 -17.65
CA THR A 364 -10.94 -0.53 -18.33
C THR A 364 -10.98 0.99 -18.48
N ASN A 365 -9.89 1.69 -18.14
CA ASN A 365 -9.81 3.13 -18.31
C ASN A 365 -9.33 3.44 -19.73
N GLU A 366 -10.01 4.36 -20.39
CA GLU A 366 -9.53 4.99 -21.62
C GLU A 366 -8.44 6.01 -21.28
N ARG A 367 -7.47 6.23 -22.16
CA ARG A 367 -6.45 7.27 -21.97
C ARG A 367 -6.88 8.56 -22.64
N LEU A 368 -6.70 9.71 -21.99
CA LEU A 368 -7.14 11.00 -22.54
C LEU A 368 -6.49 11.32 -23.90
N GLU A 369 -5.24 10.91 -24.10
CA GLU A 369 -4.50 11.05 -25.36
C GLU A 369 -5.15 10.31 -26.53
N ASP A 370 -5.82 9.19 -26.24
CA ASP A 370 -6.39 8.29 -27.25
C ASP A 370 -7.84 8.67 -27.63
N LEU A 371 -8.43 9.65 -26.94
CA LEU A 371 -9.82 10.06 -27.14
C LEU A 371 -9.93 11.23 -28.13
N GLU A 372 -10.46 10.94 -29.33
CA GLU A 372 -10.67 11.89 -30.44
C GLU A 372 -12.03 12.59 -30.47
#